data_AF-A0A195C9Z5-F1
#
_entry.id   AF-A0A195C9Z5-F1
#
_cell.length_a   1.000
_cell.length_b   1.000
_cell.length_c   1.000
_cell.angle_alpha   90.00
_cell.angle_beta   90.00
_cell.angle_gamma   90.00
#
_symmetry.space_group_name_H-M   'P 1'
#
loop_
_entity.id
_entity.type
_entity.pdbx_description
1 polymer ?
#
loop_
_entity_poly.entity_id
_entity_poly.type
_entity_poly.pdbx_seq_one_letter_code
_entity_poly.pdbx_strand_id
1 'polypeptide(L)'
;MTYLAEIREEGVILQVISEWGSWSPCEQCINNRGIKTSRGYCRLQRNINSARKNDSIIIHFFRGSPMLPCKSVLLQSEFPSISRIVRYLPEFILTEPCKKCPRVKKRKKGEKFRYVKRYVLAEGAHLAVTCPESTIESQVIWKKDALTLKKGITQSFRQKDKEARIMVDTFSTLYLTDVSHEEQGNYTCYVNNINMMRMKIIVVSKTRLLTQDLVAISFAFPQTDLLRHTVTLKLSERGNW
;
A
#
# COMPACT_ATOMS: atom_id res chain seq x y z
N MET A 1 -5.62 -50.68 -17.00
CA MET A 1 -4.57 -50.95 -16.00
C MET A 1 -4.03 -49.61 -15.52
N THR A 2 -3.92 -49.40 -14.21
CA THR A 2 -3.46 -48.14 -13.63
C THR A 2 -1.94 -48.09 -13.67
N TYR A 3 -1.35 -47.16 -14.44
CA TYR A 3 0.09 -46.90 -14.55
C TYR A 3 0.84 -46.80 -13.19
N LEU A 4 0.13 -46.47 -12.11
CA LEU A 4 0.68 -46.47 -10.75
C LEU A 4 0.97 -47.86 -10.20
N ALA A 5 0.23 -48.89 -10.62
CA ALA A 5 0.47 -50.28 -10.25
C ALA A 5 1.78 -50.78 -10.86
N GLU A 6 2.02 -50.51 -12.16
CA GLU A 6 3.26 -50.86 -12.87
C GLU A 6 4.49 -50.23 -12.20
N ILE A 7 4.41 -48.95 -11.81
CA ILE A 7 5.52 -48.25 -11.11
C ILE A 7 5.77 -48.84 -9.72
N ARG A 8 4.72 -49.29 -9.02
CA ARG A 8 4.84 -49.96 -7.71
C ARG A 8 5.40 -51.37 -7.83
N GLU A 9 5.04 -52.10 -8.89
CA GLU A 9 5.59 -53.44 -9.19
C GLU A 9 7.09 -53.39 -9.47
N GLU A 10 7.56 -52.31 -10.10
CA GLU A 10 8.98 -51.97 -10.29
C GLU A 10 9.69 -51.53 -8.99
N GLY A 11 8.98 -51.48 -7.86
CA GLY A 11 9.55 -51.14 -6.56
C GLY A 11 9.80 -49.64 -6.35
N VAL A 12 9.12 -48.79 -7.11
CA VAL A 12 9.16 -47.33 -6.96
C VAL A 12 7.89 -46.86 -6.25
N ILE A 13 8.07 -46.24 -5.08
CA ILE A 13 6.99 -45.62 -4.31
C ILE A 13 7.09 -44.11 -4.47
N LEU A 14 6.01 -43.48 -4.93
CA LEU A 14 5.92 -42.05 -5.11
C LEU A 14 5.17 -41.40 -3.95
N GLN A 15 5.74 -40.35 -3.37
CA GLN A 15 5.15 -39.57 -2.29
C GLN A 15 5.10 -38.10 -2.69
N VAL A 16 4.00 -37.44 -2.36
CA VAL A 16 3.87 -35.99 -2.53
C VAL A 16 4.29 -35.32 -1.24
N ILE A 17 5.29 -34.45 -1.32
CA ILE A 17 5.79 -33.66 -0.21
C ILE A 17 5.71 -32.16 -0.53
N SER A 18 5.64 -31.33 0.50
CA SER A 18 5.75 -29.87 0.36
C SER A 18 7.15 -29.43 0.76
N GLU A 19 7.91 -28.91 -0.18
CA GLU A 19 9.22 -28.32 0.06
C GLU A 19 9.05 -26.82 0.33
N TRP A 20 9.44 -26.37 1.54
CA TRP A 20 9.35 -24.97 1.91
C TRP A 20 10.54 -24.19 1.38
N GLY A 21 10.25 -23.14 0.61
CA GLY A 21 11.24 -22.15 0.19
C GLY A 21 11.68 -21.25 1.33
N SER A 22 12.71 -20.44 1.06
CA SER A 22 13.17 -19.42 1.98
C SER A 22 12.08 -18.40 2.31
N TRP A 23 12.15 -17.83 3.51
CA TRP A 23 11.27 -16.76 3.92
C TRP A 23 11.51 -15.51 3.07
N SER A 24 10.42 -14.88 2.61
CA SER A 24 10.50 -13.59 1.94
C SER A 24 11.03 -12.50 2.89
N PRO A 25 11.63 -11.43 2.34
CA PRO A 25 11.88 -10.21 3.10
C PRO A 25 10.59 -9.69 3.78
N CYS A 26 10.75 -9.02 4.92
CA CYS A 26 9.67 -8.39 5.69
C CYS A 26 9.26 -7.05 5.05
N GLU A 27 8.75 -7.10 3.81
CA GLU A 27 8.43 -5.91 3.01
C GLU A 27 6.93 -5.67 2.88
N GLN A 28 6.13 -6.73 2.91
CA GLN A 28 4.68 -6.62 2.84
C GLN A 28 4.11 -6.15 4.18
N CYS A 29 3.19 -5.18 4.11
CA CYS A 29 2.63 -4.54 5.28
C CYS A 29 1.11 -4.52 5.20
N ILE A 30 0.46 -5.17 6.16
CA ILE A 30 -0.99 -5.18 6.34
C ILE A 30 -1.27 -4.66 7.74
N ASN A 31 -2.08 -3.61 7.87
CA ASN A 31 -2.46 -3.01 9.15
C ASN A 31 -1.26 -2.64 10.05
N ASN A 32 -0.21 -2.03 9.48
CA ASN A 32 1.05 -1.66 10.15
C ASN A 32 1.85 -2.84 10.77
N ARG A 33 1.50 -4.08 10.45
CA ARG A 33 2.28 -5.26 10.81
C ARG A 33 3.02 -5.76 9.57
N GLY A 34 4.34 -5.90 9.71
CA GLY A 34 5.15 -6.52 8.67
C GLY A 34 4.78 -8.00 8.56
N ILE A 35 4.75 -8.51 7.35
CA ILE A 35 4.45 -9.90 7.06
C ILE A 35 5.58 -10.48 6.19
N LYS A 36 6.05 -11.66 6.56
CA LYS A 36 6.90 -12.50 5.72
C LYS A 36 6.11 -13.73 5.27
N THR A 37 6.42 -14.23 4.09
CA THR A 37 5.76 -15.39 3.51
C THR A 37 6.79 -16.46 3.16
N SER A 38 6.42 -17.73 3.28
CA SER A 38 7.18 -18.85 2.75
C SER A 38 6.27 -19.66 1.85
N ARG A 39 6.78 -20.07 0.68
CA ARG A 39 6.03 -20.85 -0.31
C ARG A 39 6.38 -22.33 -0.15
N GLY A 40 5.37 -23.16 -0.02
CA GLY A 40 5.48 -24.62 -0.03
C GLY A 40 5.26 -25.15 -1.43
N TYR A 41 6.35 -25.54 -2.09
CA TYR A 41 6.34 -26.10 -3.43
C TYR A 41 5.95 -27.58 -3.39
N CYS A 42 5.01 -27.99 -4.25
CA CYS A 42 4.65 -29.39 -4.40
C CYS A 42 5.78 -30.15 -5.10
N ARG A 43 6.31 -31.17 -4.43
CA ARG A 43 7.33 -32.08 -4.95
C ARG A 43 6.83 -33.52 -4.92
N LEU A 44 7.13 -34.25 -5.98
CA LEU A 44 6.97 -35.69 -6.11
C LEU A 44 8.32 -36.34 -5.78
N GLN A 45 8.42 -36.91 -4.59
CA GLN A 45 9.58 -37.64 -4.12
C GLN A 45 9.43 -39.12 -4.45
N ARG A 46 10.51 -39.73 -4.94
CA ARG A 46 10.57 -41.17 -5.21
C ARG A 46 11.32 -41.89 -4.09
N ASN A 47 10.81 -43.03 -3.68
CA ASN A 47 11.49 -43.99 -2.82
C ASN A 47 11.67 -45.30 -3.62
N ILE A 48 12.93 -45.70 -3.83
CA ILE A 48 13.27 -46.91 -4.60
C ILE A 48 13.84 -47.92 -3.62
N ASN A 49 13.28 -49.12 -3.60
CA ASN A 49 13.86 -50.23 -2.85
C ASN A 49 15.13 -50.71 -3.59
N SER A 50 16.31 -50.28 -3.11
CA SER A 50 17.63 -50.59 -3.69
C SER A 50 17.98 -52.09 -3.85
N ALA A 51 17.14 -53.00 -3.35
CA ALA A 51 17.38 -54.44 -3.43
C ALA A 51 17.13 -55.04 -4.82
N ARG A 52 16.42 -54.34 -5.73
CA ARG A 52 16.15 -54.82 -7.10
C ARG A 52 17.04 -54.11 -8.12
N LYS A 53 18.00 -54.83 -8.70
CA LYS A 53 18.88 -54.38 -9.81
C LYS A 53 18.22 -54.61 -11.17
N ASN A 54 16.99 -54.14 -11.37
CA ASN A 54 16.43 -54.09 -12.72
C ASN A 54 16.65 -52.68 -13.29
N ASP A 55 17.32 -52.59 -14.43
CA ASP A 55 17.50 -51.34 -15.17
C ASP A 55 16.29 -51.11 -16.08
N SER A 56 15.10 -51.04 -15.48
CA SER A 56 13.91 -50.61 -16.20
C SER A 56 13.98 -49.11 -16.48
N ILE A 57 13.38 -48.69 -17.59
CA ILE A 57 13.30 -47.28 -18.01
C ILE A 57 12.69 -46.42 -16.89
N ILE A 58 11.71 -46.98 -16.16
CA ILE A 58 11.05 -46.35 -15.01
C ILE A 58 12.05 -46.10 -13.88
N ILE A 59 12.84 -47.11 -13.49
CA ILE A 59 13.85 -46.98 -12.43
C ILE A 59 14.94 -45.99 -12.85
N HIS A 60 15.41 -46.03 -14.10
CA HIS A 60 16.42 -45.11 -14.61
C HIS A 60 15.95 -43.65 -14.54
N PHE A 61 14.71 -43.38 -14.95
CA PHE A 61 14.11 -42.04 -14.87
C PHE A 61 14.07 -41.50 -13.43
N PHE A 62 13.51 -42.28 -12.50
CA PHE A 62 13.37 -41.84 -11.11
C PHE A 62 14.71 -41.82 -10.34
N ARG A 63 15.74 -42.56 -10.79
CA ARG A 63 17.12 -42.38 -10.29
C ARG A 63 17.68 -41.02 -10.65
N GLY A 64 17.53 -40.60 -11.92
CA GLY A 64 17.97 -39.28 -12.39
C GLY A 64 17.17 -38.11 -11.82
N SER A 65 15.93 -38.37 -11.38
CA SER A 65 15.01 -37.36 -10.86
C SER A 65 14.46 -37.74 -9.48
N PRO A 66 15.26 -37.62 -8.39
CA PRO A 66 14.85 -38.04 -7.05
C PRO A 66 13.69 -37.22 -6.48
N MET A 67 13.55 -35.95 -6.91
CA MET A 67 12.51 -35.04 -6.44
C MET A 67 12.07 -34.13 -7.59
N LEU A 68 10.86 -34.35 -8.10
CA LEU A 68 10.31 -33.63 -9.26
C LEU A 68 9.27 -32.59 -8.82
N PRO A 69 9.24 -31.38 -9.40
CA PRO A 69 8.09 -30.50 -9.22
C PRO A 69 6.80 -31.17 -9.72
N CYS A 70 5.70 -31.05 -8.98
CA CYS A 70 4.41 -31.65 -9.38
C CYS A 70 3.89 -31.11 -10.72
N LYS A 71 4.29 -29.89 -11.11
CA LYS A 71 3.95 -29.25 -12.39
C LYS A 71 5.07 -29.36 -13.44
N SER A 72 6.01 -30.29 -13.26
CA SER A 72 7.15 -30.47 -14.17
C SER A 72 6.69 -30.87 -15.58
N VAL A 73 7.27 -30.21 -16.58
CA VAL A 73 7.09 -30.56 -18.00
C VAL A 73 7.64 -31.96 -18.29
N LEU A 74 8.77 -32.32 -17.67
CA LEU A 74 9.38 -33.64 -17.81
C LEU A 74 8.47 -34.75 -17.26
N LEU A 75 7.79 -34.51 -16.14
CA LEU A 75 6.82 -35.47 -15.61
C LEU A 75 5.59 -35.58 -16.54
N GLN A 76 5.22 -34.49 -17.20
CA GLN A 76 4.11 -34.48 -18.15
C GLN A 76 4.42 -35.26 -19.44
N SER A 77 5.66 -35.22 -19.94
CA SER A 77 6.06 -35.97 -21.14
C SER A 77 6.19 -37.46 -20.87
N GLU A 78 6.92 -37.84 -19.82
CA GLU A 78 7.24 -39.26 -19.56
C GLU A 78 6.12 -40.01 -18.82
N PHE A 79 5.41 -39.34 -17.91
CA PHE A 79 4.38 -39.95 -17.06
C PHE A 79 3.10 -39.10 -17.00
N PRO A 80 2.36 -38.96 -18.12
CA PRO A 80 1.20 -38.07 -18.23
C PRO A 80 0.08 -38.42 -17.24
N SER A 81 -0.11 -39.71 -16.93
CA SER A 81 -1.10 -40.18 -15.96
C SER A 81 -0.81 -39.68 -14.54
N ILE A 82 0.45 -39.70 -14.11
CA ILE A 82 0.85 -39.16 -12.80
C ILE A 82 0.76 -37.64 -12.82
N SER A 83 1.25 -37.01 -13.89
CA SER A 83 1.20 -35.55 -14.05
C SER A 83 -0.23 -35.03 -13.89
N ARG A 84 -1.24 -35.68 -14.49
CA ARG A 84 -2.66 -35.31 -14.31
C ARG A 84 -3.11 -35.33 -12.86
N ILE A 85 -2.61 -36.26 -12.04
CA ILE A 85 -3.00 -36.37 -10.63
C ILE A 85 -2.35 -35.25 -9.80
N VAL A 86 -1.05 -35.00 -10.01
CA VAL A 86 -0.29 -34.08 -9.14
C VAL A 86 -0.32 -32.63 -9.61
N ARG A 87 -0.63 -32.34 -10.87
CA ARG A 87 -0.58 -30.99 -11.45
C ARG A 87 -1.58 -30.01 -10.83
N TYR A 88 -2.72 -30.51 -10.35
CA TYR A 88 -3.76 -29.70 -9.71
C TYR A 88 -3.49 -29.40 -8.24
N LEU A 89 -2.47 -30.03 -7.64
CA LEU A 89 -2.14 -29.79 -6.25
C LEU A 89 -1.68 -28.33 -6.07
N PRO A 90 -2.27 -27.61 -5.10
CA PRO A 90 -1.91 -26.22 -4.85
C PRO A 90 -0.52 -26.12 -4.23
N GLU A 91 0.11 -24.97 -4.45
CA GLU A 91 1.27 -24.55 -3.67
C GLU A 91 0.76 -23.76 -2.47
N PHE A 92 1.29 -24.05 -1.29
CA PHE A 92 0.85 -23.42 -0.05
C PHE A 92 1.65 -22.15 0.22
N ILE A 93 1.01 -21.15 0.83
CA ILE A 93 1.69 -19.93 1.28
C ILE A 93 1.50 -19.83 2.79
N LEU A 94 2.59 -20.00 3.52
CA LEU A 94 2.61 -19.77 4.96
C LEU A 94 2.94 -18.31 5.22
N THR A 95 2.17 -17.70 6.11
CA THR A 95 2.28 -16.26 6.40
C THR A 95 2.58 -16.08 7.88
N GLU A 96 3.62 -15.31 8.20
CA GLU A 96 4.01 -15.02 9.57
C GLU A 96 4.24 -13.53 9.79
N PRO A 97 3.87 -13.00 10.97
CA PRO A 97 4.18 -11.63 11.33
C PRO A 97 5.69 -11.45 11.55
N CYS A 98 6.22 -10.29 11.18
CA CYS A 98 7.61 -9.90 11.40
C CYS A 98 7.70 -8.49 12.02
N LYS A 99 8.93 -7.94 12.15
CA LYS A 99 9.21 -6.65 12.79
C LYS A 99 8.38 -5.50 12.18
N LYS A 100 8.35 -4.35 12.88
CA LYS A 100 7.64 -3.14 12.42
C LYS A 100 7.98 -2.83 10.96
N CYS A 101 6.93 -2.58 10.18
CA CYS A 101 6.99 -2.25 8.77
C CYS A 101 8.12 -1.28 8.44
N PRO A 102 8.91 -1.52 7.37
CA PRO A 102 9.79 -0.48 6.85
C PRO A 102 8.94 0.76 6.58
N ARG A 103 9.35 1.89 7.15
CA ARG A 103 8.66 3.17 6.93
C ARG A 103 8.74 3.47 5.44
N VAL A 104 7.65 3.21 4.71
CA VAL A 104 7.52 3.67 3.33
C VAL A 104 7.64 5.19 3.41
N LYS A 105 8.80 5.73 3.00
CA LYS A 105 8.91 7.16 2.72
C LYS A 105 7.92 7.40 1.58
N LYS A 106 6.71 7.87 1.91
CA LYS A 106 5.74 8.33 0.91
C LYS A 106 6.53 9.18 -0.08
N ARG A 107 6.50 8.84 -1.37
CA ARG A 107 7.11 9.63 -2.44
C ARG A 107 6.59 11.06 -2.31
N LYS A 108 7.37 11.96 -1.71
CA LYS A 108 7.12 13.40 -1.78
C LYS A 108 7.60 13.83 -3.15
N LYS A 109 6.71 13.81 -4.15
CA LYS A 109 6.97 14.46 -5.44
C LYS A 109 5.73 15.20 -5.95
N GLY A 110 5.22 16.08 -5.10
CA GLY A 110 4.77 17.41 -5.53
C GLY A 110 5.83 18.38 -5.02
N GLU A 111 6.13 19.44 -5.77
CA GLU A 111 7.03 20.50 -5.31
C GLU A 111 6.65 20.90 -3.88
N LYS A 112 7.56 20.69 -2.93
CA LYS A 112 7.27 20.99 -1.53
C LYS A 112 7.23 22.51 -1.41
N PHE A 113 6.08 23.06 -1.08
CA PHE A 113 6.01 24.45 -0.61
C PHE A 113 6.89 24.60 0.63
N ARG A 114 7.75 25.62 0.66
CA ARG A 114 8.62 25.89 1.82
C ARG A 114 7.78 26.16 3.08
N TYR A 115 6.67 26.87 2.90
CA TYR A 115 5.74 27.23 3.96
C TYR A 115 4.35 26.67 3.69
N VAL A 116 3.73 26.09 4.71
CA VAL A 116 2.33 25.62 4.67
C VAL A 116 1.58 26.22 5.85
N LYS A 117 0.54 27.02 5.57
CA LYS A 117 -0.29 27.67 6.59
C LYS A 117 -1.76 27.27 6.47
N ARG A 118 -2.51 27.40 7.57
CA ARG A 118 -3.96 27.23 7.61
C ARG A 118 -4.55 28.39 8.39
N TYR A 119 -5.48 29.12 7.77
CA TYR A 119 -6.22 30.19 8.42
C TYR A 119 -7.67 29.76 8.57
N VAL A 120 -8.19 29.86 9.79
CA VAL A 120 -9.61 29.69 10.08
C VAL A 120 -10.13 31.08 10.40
N LEU A 121 -11.00 31.62 9.55
CA LEU A 121 -11.51 32.97 9.64
C LEU A 121 -13.00 32.94 9.94
N ALA A 122 -13.45 33.86 10.79
CA ALA A 122 -14.87 34.13 10.92
C ALA A 122 -15.40 34.74 9.62
N GLU A 123 -16.67 34.48 9.29
CA GLU A 123 -17.36 35.23 8.25
C GLU A 123 -17.32 36.74 8.54
N GLY A 124 -16.93 37.51 7.53
CA GLY A 124 -16.69 38.96 7.58
C GLY A 124 -15.34 39.38 8.17
N ALA A 125 -14.43 38.45 8.45
CA ALA A 125 -13.08 38.80 8.91
C ALA A 125 -12.22 39.39 7.79
N HIS A 126 -11.12 40.05 8.17
CA HIS A 126 -10.10 40.57 7.27
C HIS A 126 -8.78 39.82 7.49
N LEU A 127 -8.04 39.57 6.42
CA LEU A 127 -6.73 38.91 6.48
C LEU A 127 -5.75 39.59 5.52
N ALA A 128 -4.56 39.93 6.02
CA ALA A 128 -3.44 40.37 5.22
C ALA A 128 -2.29 39.36 5.33
N VAL A 129 -1.77 38.90 4.19
CA VAL A 129 -0.68 37.91 4.15
C VAL A 129 0.38 38.32 3.14
N THR A 130 1.58 38.57 3.64
CA THR A 130 2.78 38.76 2.81
C THR A 130 3.41 37.41 2.50
N CYS A 131 3.97 37.28 1.31
CA CYS A 131 4.68 36.06 0.94
C CYS A 131 6.04 35.98 1.66
N PRO A 132 6.40 34.84 2.27
CA PRO A 132 7.69 34.68 2.92
C PRO A 132 8.85 34.87 1.95
N GLU A 133 9.98 35.39 2.45
CA GLU A 133 11.23 35.53 1.67
C GLU A 133 11.08 36.38 0.38
N SER A 134 10.04 37.21 0.28
CA SER A 134 9.91 38.17 -0.82
C SER A 134 10.62 39.48 -0.49
N THR A 135 11.48 39.94 -1.41
CA THR A 135 12.05 41.29 -1.41
C THR A 135 11.32 42.20 -2.39
N ILE A 136 11.59 43.51 -2.36
CA ILE A 136 10.97 44.51 -3.28
C ILE A 136 11.25 44.15 -4.76
N GLU A 137 12.42 43.56 -5.04
CA GLU A 137 12.86 43.16 -6.38
C GLU A 137 12.31 41.79 -6.81
N SER A 138 11.72 41.03 -5.88
CA SER A 138 11.28 39.66 -6.16
C SER A 138 10.00 39.61 -6.99
N GLN A 139 9.95 38.72 -7.97
CA GLN A 139 8.72 38.47 -8.74
C GLN A 139 7.79 37.54 -7.94
N VAL A 140 6.82 38.15 -7.25
CA VAL A 140 5.82 37.43 -6.47
C VAL A 140 4.53 37.24 -7.27
N ILE A 141 4.03 36.00 -7.34
CA ILE A 141 2.79 35.63 -8.01
C ILE A 141 1.87 34.92 -7.01
N TRP A 142 0.65 35.41 -6.88
CA TRP A 142 -0.39 34.79 -6.08
C TRP A 142 -1.38 34.03 -6.96
N LYS A 143 -1.82 32.87 -6.48
CA LYS A 143 -2.91 32.10 -7.09
C LYS A 143 -3.93 31.67 -6.05
N LYS A 144 -5.21 31.66 -6.42
CA LYS A 144 -6.30 31.00 -5.69
C LYS A 144 -6.84 29.86 -6.54
N ASP A 145 -6.75 28.63 -6.05
CA ASP A 145 -7.28 27.43 -6.72
C ASP A 145 -6.93 27.37 -8.22
N ALA A 146 -5.66 27.69 -8.53
CA ALA A 146 -5.04 27.81 -9.86
C ALA A 146 -5.29 29.11 -10.65
N LEU A 147 -6.22 29.98 -10.26
CA LEU A 147 -6.41 31.30 -10.88
C LEU A 147 -5.35 32.29 -10.38
N THR A 148 -4.62 32.94 -11.30
CA THR A 148 -3.62 33.95 -10.95
C THR A 148 -4.28 35.27 -10.57
N LEU A 149 -3.97 35.76 -9.37
CA LEU A 149 -4.40 37.06 -8.86
C LEU A 149 -3.44 38.13 -9.39
N LYS A 150 -3.97 39.14 -10.09
CA LYS A 150 -3.15 40.22 -10.66
C LYS A 150 -2.88 41.31 -9.62
N LYS A 151 -1.64 41.80 -9.56
CA LYS A 151 -1.26 42.93 -8.68
C LYS A 151 -2.04 44.19 -9.06
N GLY A 152 -2.46 44.96 -8.06
CA GLY A 152 -3.18 46.22 -8.22
C GLY A 152 -4.61 46.10 -8.75
N ILE A 153 -5.10 44.89 -8.99
CA ILE A 153 -6.47 44.64 -9.45
C ILE A 153 -7.24 43.99 -8.33
N THR A 154 -8.29 44.68 -7.88
CA THR A 154 -9.24 44.15 -6.92
C THR A 154 -10.17 43.17 -7.64
N GLN A 155 -10.30 41.95 -7.10
CA GLN A 155 -11.14 40.89 -7.66
C GLN A 155 -12.25 40.49 -6.68
N SER A 156 -13.41 40.14 -7.21
CA SER A 156 -14.48 39.48 -6.49
C SER A 156 -14.76 38.13 -7.15
N PHE A 157 -14.92 37.09 -6.34
CA PHE A 157 -15.37 35.78 -6.83
C PHE A 157 -16.89 35.65 -6.84
N ARG A 158 -17.60 36.62 -6.24
CA ARG A 158 -19.05 36.66 -6.22
C ARG A 158 -19.58 37.27 -7.50
N GLN A 159 -20.46 36.54 -8.18
CA GLN A 159 -21.07 37.03 -9.44
C GLN A 159 -21.96 38.27 -9.25
N LYS A 160 -22.36 38.63 -8.02
CA LYS A 160 -23.33 39.70 -7.72
C LYS A 160 -22.79 40.90 -6.92
N ASP A 161 -21.55 40.89 -6.46
CA ASP A 161 -21.00 42.00 -5.66
C ASP A 161 -20.24 43.02 -6.52
N LYS A 162 -20.54 44.31 -6.31
CA LYS A 162 -19.77 45.44 -6.86
C LYS A 162 -18.44 45.67 -6.13
N GLU A 163 -18.34 45.23 -4.88
CA GLU A 163 -17.16 45.45 -4.05
C GLU A 163 -16.19 44.27 -4.16
N ALA A 164 -14.97 44.57 -4.58
CA ALA A 164 -13.93 43.59 -4.75
C ALA A 164 -13.22 43.34 -3.42
N ARG A 165 -13.26 42.07 -2.97
CA ARG A 165 -12.89 41.61 -1.62
C ARG A 165 -11.48 41.02 -1.54
N ILE A 166 -10.84 40.86 -2.69
CA ILE A 166 -9.49 40.30 -2.78
C ILE A 166 -8.62 41.28 -3.54
N MET A 167 -7.49 41.62 -2.94
CA MET A 167 -6.53 42.54 -3.53
C MET A 167 -5.12 42.01 -3.31
N VAL A 168 -4.27 42.18 -4.32
CA VAL A 168 -2.83 42.05 -4.15
C VAL A 168 -2.23 43.44 -4.34
N ASP A 169 -1.59 43.97 -3.30
CA ASP A 169 -0.97 45.30 -3.37
C ASP A 169 0.31 45.30 -4.23
N THR A 170 0.90 46.50 -4.38
CA THR A 170 2.18 46.70 -5.09
C THR A 170 3.34 45.98 -4.43
N PHE A 171 3.29 45.78 -3.10
CA PHE A 171 4.26 45.04 -2.31
C PHE A 171 4.00 43.52 -2.29
N SER A 172 3.06 43.04 -3.11
CA SER A 172 2.70 41.62 -3.22
C SER A 172 2.11 41.00 -1.96
N THR A 173 1.51 41.81 -1.09
CA THR A 173 0.70 41.37 0.04
C THR A 173 -0.72 41.09 -0.44
N LEU A 174 -1.22 39.90 -0.08
CA LEU A 174 -2.60 39.50 -0.34
C LEU A 174 -3.50 40.01 0.78
N TYR A 175 -4.52 40.78 0.42
CA TYR A 175 -5.60 41.23 1.31
C TYR A 175 -6.89 40.53 0.95
N LEU A 176 -7.56 40.03 1.98
CA LEU A 176 -8.91 39.52 1.93
C LEU A 176 -9.75 40.36 2.88
N THR A 177 -10.81 40.98 2.37
CA THR A 177 -11.71 41.82 3.15
C THR A 177 -13.11 41.23 3.16
N ASP A 178 -13.78 41.30 4.31
CA ASP A 178 -15.15 40.79 4.49
C ASP A 178 -15.32 39.36 3.93
N VAL A 179 -14.49 38.42 4.43
CA VAL A 179 -14.38 37.07 3.86
C VAL A 179 -15.66 36.25 4.05
N SER A 180 -15.98 35.44 3.04
CA SER A 180 -17.10 34.50 3.08
C SER A 180 -16.74 33.13 2.54
N HIS A 181 -17.74 32.25 2.46
CA HIS A 181 -17.57 30.92 1.91
C HIS A 181 -17.05 30.90 0.46
N GLU A 182 -17.24 31.96 -0.32
CA GLU A 182 -16.73 32.05 -1.70
C GLU A 182 -15.22 32.34 -1.76
N GLU A 183 -14.68 33.06 -0.78
CA GLU A 183 -13.24 33.30 -0.63
C GLU A 183 -12.50 32.11 -0.01
N GLN A 184 -13.23 31.09 0.45
CA GLN A 184 -12.64 29.84 0.91
C GLN A 184 -11.88 29.17 -0.23
N GLY A 185 -10.67 28.67 0.05
CA GLY A 185 -9.85 28.03 -0.98
C GLY A 185 -8.41 27.76 -0.60
N ASN A 186 -7.65 27.25 -1.57
CA ASN A 186 -6.20 27.11 -1.47
C ASN A 186 -5.54 28.29 -2.18
N TYR A 187 -4.79 29.06 -1.42
CA TYR A 187 -3.97 30.14 -1.94
C TYR A 187 -2.51 29.69 -2.00
N THR A 188 -1.85 29.97 -3.11
CA THR A 188 -0.42 29.68 -3.29
C THR A 188 0.32 30.93 -3.70
N CYS A 189 1.49 31.11 -3.09
CA CYS A 189 2.44 32.14 -3.46
C CYS A 189 3.68 31.51 -4.09
N TYR A 190 4.10 32.09 -5.19
CA TYR A 190 5.33 31.80 -5.89
C TYR A 190 6.24 33.02 -5.83
N VAL A 191 7.53 32.80 -5.54
CA VAL A 191 8.56 33.84 -5.58
C VAL A 191 9.62 33.39 -6.57
N ASN A 192 9.85 34.17 -7.64
CA ASN A 192 10.80 33.81 -8.71
C ASN A 192 10.54 32.39 -9.26
N ASN A 193 9.26 32.04 -9.47
CA ASN A 193 8.79 30.73 -9.92
C ASN A 193 9.05 29.55 -8.94
N ILE A 194 9.46 29.82 -7.70
CA ILE A 194 9.63 28.82 -6.64
C ILE A 194 8.35 28.75 -5.81
N ASN A 195 7.88 27.53 -5.53
CA ASN A 195 6.75 27.26 -4.61
C ASN A 195 7.09 27.69 -3.18
N MET A 196 6.78 28.93 -2.85
CA MET A 196 7.18 29.51 -1.58
C MET A 196 6.19 29.13 -0.48
N MET A 197 4.91 29.43 -0.67
CA MET A 197 3.90 29.20 0.35
C MET A 197 2.60 28.65 -0.21
N ARG A 198 2.00 27.71 0.53
CA ARG A 198 0.61 27.27 0.33
C ARG A 198 -0.18 27.55 1.60
N MET A 199 -1.30 28.25 1.49
CA MET A 199 -2.23 28.42 2.61
C MET A 199 -3.62 27.94 2.27
N LYS A 200 -4.27 27.30 3.26
CA LYS A 200 -5.68 26.91 3.18
C LYS A 200 -6.50 27.86 4.03
N ILE A 201 -7.44 28.54 3.41
CA ILE A 201 -8.38 29.42 4.09
C ILE A 201 -9.67 28.65 4.31
N ILE A 202 -10.20 28.69 5.53
CA ILE A 202 -11.46 28.06 5.92
C ILE A 202 -12.28 29.14 6.60
N VAL A 203 -13.49 29.36 6.09
CA VAL A 203 -14.41 30.34 6.66
C VAL A 203 -15.46 29.60 7.47
N VAL A 204 -15.68 30.08 8.69
CA VAL A 204 -16.63 29.51 9.65
C VAL A 204 -17.59 30.59 10.14
N SER A 205 -18.82 30.21 10.44
CA SER A 205 -19.78 31.12 11.06
C SER A 205 -19.26 31.59 12.42
N LYS A 206 -19.56 32.84 12.80
CA LYS A 206 -19.14 33.41 14.11
C LYS A 206 -19.58 32.53 15.30
N THR A 207 -20.72 31.85 15.19
CA THR A 207 -21.25 30.94 16.20
C THR A 207 -20.41 29.68 16.43
N ARG A 208 -19.69 29.17 15.41
CA ARG A 208 -18.90 27.92 15.50
C ARG A 208 -17.49 28.13 16.08
N LEU A 209 -16.93 29.33 15.99
CA LEU A 209 -15.60 29.61 16.55
C LEU A 209 -15.62 29.58 18.09
N LEU A 210 -16.69 30.08 18.69
CA LEU A 210 -16.86 30.14 20.15
C LEU A 210 -16.96 28.74 20.80
N THR A 211 -17.25 27.69 20.03
CA THR A 211 -17.34 26.30 20.54
C THR A 211 -16.02 25.53 20.52
N GLN A 212 -14.97 26.00 19.82
CA GLN A 212 -13.70 25.26 19.74
C GLN A 212 -12.81 25.37 20.99
N ASP A 213 -13.02 26.38 21.84
CA ASP A 213 -12.29 26.52 23.10
C ASP A 213 -12.79 25.56 24.21
N LEU A 214 -13.87 24.80 24.00
CA LEU A 214 -14.54 24.03 25.05
C LEU A 214 -14.52 22.50 24.90
N VAL A 215 -13.82 21.91 23.91
CA VAL A 215 -13.81 20.45 23.74
C VAL A 215 -12.40 19.87 23.72
N ALA A 216 -11.83 19.74 24.92
CA ALA A 216 -10.75 18.79 25.20
C ALA A 216 -11.24 17.81 26.26
N ILE A 217 -12.01 16.79 25.85
CA ILE A 217 -12.29 15.62 26.69
C ILE A 217 -11.47 14.45 26.16
N SER A 218 -10.55 14.01 27.00
CA SER A 218 -9.68 12.86 26.87
C SER A 218 -10.47 11.55 26.90
N PHE A 219 -10.14 10.61 26.01
CA PHE A 219 -10.49 9.20 26.16
C PHE A 219 -9.22 8.37 26.18
N ALA A 220 -8.92 7.80 27.35
CA ALA A 220 -7.96 6.72 27.53
C ALA A 220 -8.68 5.38 27.30
N PHE A 221 -8.07 4.49 26.52
CA PHE A 221 -8.53 3.10 26.35
C PHE A 221 -7.51 2.14 26.98
N PRO A 222 -7.93 1.19 27.84
CA PRO A 222 -7.07 0.14 28.36
C PRO A 222 -7.03 -1.08 27.43
N GLN A 223 -5.94 -1.82 27.54
CA GLN A 223 -5.53 -2.95 26.70
C GLN A 223 -5.90 -4.29 27.35
N THR A 224 -6.36 -5.28 26.57
CA THR A 224 -6.35 -6.69 26.98
C THR A 224 -6.07 -7.64 25.81
N ASP A 225 -5.22 -8.63 26.09
CA ASP A 225 -4.82 -9.79 25.29
C ASP A 225 -5.93 -10.84 25.16
N LEU A 226 -5.83 -11.77 24.20
CA LEU A 226 -6.04 -13.23 24.42
C LEU A 226 -5.73 -14.10 23.17
N LEU A 227 -4.82 -15.05 23.43
CA LEU A 227 -4.66 -16.46 23.02
C LEU A 227 -4.66 -16.95 21.56
N ARG A 228 -3.65 -17.82 21.32
CA ARG A 228 -3.41 -18.68 20.16
C ARG A 228 -4.19 -19.99 20.27
N HIS A 229 -4.64 -20.52 19.14
CA HIS A 229 -4.98 -21.94 18.98
C HIS A 229 -4.17 -22.55 17.82
N THR A 230 -3.70 -23.78 18.02
CA THR A 230 -3.00 -24.61 17.04
C THR A 230 -3.90 -25.79 16.68
N VAL A 231 -4.06 -26.09 15.39
CA VAL A 231 -4.77 -27.27 14.89
C VAL A 231 -3.81 -28.10 14.04
N THR A 232 -3.78 -29.41 14.30
CA THR A 232 -2.98 -30.39 13.57
C THR A 232 -3.94 -31.32 12.82
N LEU A 233 -3.72 -31.52 11.52
CA LEU A 233 -4.49 -32.48 10.71
C LEU A 233 -3.56 -33.60 10.21
N LYS A 234 -3.91 -34.85 10.55
CA LYS A 234 -3.37 -36.06 9.92
C LYS A 234 -4.34 -36.48 8.80
N LEU A 235 -3.81 -36.71 7.61
CA LEU A 235 -4.54 -37.36 6.53
C LEU A 235 -4.54 -38.88 6.78
N SER A 236 -5.73 -39.47 6.81
CA SER A 236 -5.97 -40.92 6.82
C SER A 236 -6.80 -41.25 5.58
N GLU A 237 -6.44 -42.35 4.90
CA GLU A 237 -7.16 -42.84 3.73
C GLU A 237 -8.52 -43.39 4.13
N ARG A 238 -9.56 -42.98 3.38
CA ARG A 238 -10.86 -43.66 3.38
C ARG A 238 -10.65 -45.06 2.83
N GLY A 239 -10.72 -46.05 3.70
CA GLY A 239 -10.91 -47.45 3.31
C GLY A 239 -12.34 -47.65 2.81
N ASN A 240 -12.47 -48.22 1.62
CA ASN A 240 -13.69 -48.85 1.15
C ASN A 240 -13.81 -50.22 1.82
N TRP A 241 -14.86 -50.43 2.62
CA TRP A 241 -15.71 -51.63 2.68
C TRP A 241 -17.05 -51.21 3.28
#